data_AF-A0A8T7J8T0-F1
#
_entry.id   AF-A0A8T7J8T0-F1
#
_cell.length_a   1.000
_cell.length_b   1.000
_cell.length_c   1.000
_cell.angle_alpha   90.00
_cell.angle_beta   90.00
_cell.angle_gamma   90.00
#
_symmetry.space_group_name_H-M   'P 1'
#
loop_
_entity.id
_entity.type
_entity.pdbx_description
1 polymer ?
#
loop_
_entity_poly.entity_id
_entity_poly.type
_entity_poly.pdbx_seq_one_letter_code
_entity_poly.pdbx_strand_id
1 'polypeptide(L)' 'MTQFKLSQRVFVVVSHQDITERKLTEIRYQRLAHCDALTGLANRRQLNAYLTAHWSRLATQDAHM' A
#
# COMPACT_ATOMS: atom_id res chain seq x y z
N MET A 1 3.00 2.64 -23.23
CA MET A 1 3.61 2.10 -24.46
C MET A 1 3.09 2.92 -25.61
N THR A 2 3.97 3.68 -26.27
CA THR A 2 3.61 4.48 -27.44
C THR A 2 4.26 3.82 -28.64
N GLN A 3 3.49 3.50 -29.68
CA GLN A 3 4.03 2.96 -30.92
C GLN A 3 3.88 3.98 -32.04
N PHE A 4 4.87 4.05 -32.93
CA PHE A 4 4.80 4.88 -34.12
C PHE A 4 5.35 4.12 -35.33
N LYS A 5 4.81 4.44 -36.51
CA LYS A 5 5.22 3.82 -37.78
C LYS A 5 6.10 4.79 -38.55
N LEU A 6 7.25 4.31 -39.01
CA LEU A 6 8.14 5.05 -39.90
C LEU A 6 8.61 4.11 -41.00
N SER A 7 8.40 4.49 -42.27
CA SER A 7 8.89 3.77 -43.45
C SER A 7 8.63 2.25 -43.42
N GLN A 8 7.36 1.87 -43.24
CA GLN A 8 6.88 0.47 -43.17
C GLN A 8 7.38 -0.36 -41.95
N ARG A 9 8.05 0.25 -40.98
CA ARG A 9 8.46 -0.40 -39.72
C ARG A 9 7.67 0.15 -38.54
N VAL A 10 7.37 -0.71 -37.57
CA VAL A 10 6.71 -0.34 -36.31
C VAL A 10 7.78 -0.19 -35.24
N PHE A 11 7.82 0.98 -34.61
CA PHE A 11 8.68 1.28 -33.49
C PHE A 11 7.85 1.33 -32.21
N VAL A 12 8.36 0.73 -31.15
CA VAL A 12 7.75 0.76 -29.82
C VAL A 12 8.64 1.57 -28.91
N VAL A 13 8.10 2.66 -28.36
CA VAL A 13 8.74 3.45 -27.32
C VAL A 13 8.35 2.84 -25.98
N VAL A 14 9.34 2.26 -25.32
CA VAL A 14 9.25 1.81 -23.93
C VAL A 14 9.89 2.90 -23.07
N SER A 15 9.10 3.47 -22.17
CA SER A 15 9.59 4.35 -21.11
C SER A 15 9.32 3.66 -19.79
N HIS A 16 10.36 3.55 -18.96
CA HIS A 16 10.29 3.03 -17.60
C HIS A 16 10.79 4.11 -16.65
N GLN A 17 10.01 4.39 -15.61
CA GLN A 17 10.44 5.22 -14.51
C GLN A 17 10.89 4.29 -13.38
N ASP A 18 12.14 4.47 -12.93
CA ASP A 18 12.59 3.84 -11.70
C ASP A 18 11.82 4.44 -10.51
N ILE A 19 11.09 3.58 -9.81
CA ILE A 19 10.27 3.95 -8.64
C ILE A 19 10.80 3.34 -7.34
N THR A 20 12.01 2.77 -7.37
CA THR A 20 12.59 1.99 -6.28
C THR A 20 12.68 2.80 -5.00
N GLU A 21 13.27 4.00 -5.06
CA GLU A 21 13.45 4.89 -3.90
C GLU A 21 12.13 5.31 -3.28
N ARG A 22 11.16 5.69 -4.12
CA ARG A 22 9.82 6.08 -3.67
C ARG A 22 9.15 4.93 -2.93
N LYS A 23 9.27 3.70 -3.43
CA LYS A 23 8.68 2.51 -2.80
C LYS A 23 9.35 2.15 -1.49
N LEU A 24 10.67 2.23 -1.40
CA LEU A 24 11.40 2.03 -0.15
C LEU A 24 10.99 3.05 0.92
N THR A 25 10.85 4.30 0.50
CA THR A 25 10.40 5.39 1.37
C THR A 25 8.97 5.15 1.87
N GLU A 26 8.06 4.77 0.97
CA GLU A 26 6.67 4.42 1.31
C GLU A 26 6.59 3.30 2.35
N ILE A 27 7.37 2.23 2.17
CA ILE A 27 7.44 1.10 3.13
C ILE A 27 7.96 1.58 4.49
N ARG A 28 8.98 2.44 4.51
CA ARG A 28 9.53 2.98 5.76
C ARG A 28 8.51 3.84 6.50
N TYR A 29 7.79 4.70 5.79
CA TYR A 29 6.72 5.50 6.38
C TYR A 29 5.59 4.62 6.92
N GLN A 30 5.19 3.57 6.19
CA GLN A 30 4.18 2.63 6.67
C GLN A 30 4.60 1.94 7.97
N ARG A 31 5.87 1.54 8.09
CA ARG A 31 6.39 0.98 9.35
C ARG A 31 6.34 1.99 10.49
N LEU A 32 6.82 3.21 10.27
CA LEU A 32 6.80 4.25 11.31
C LEU A 32 5.38 4.64 11.74
N ALA A 33 4.42 4.61 10.83
CA ALA A 33 3.03 4.96 11.13
C ALA A 33 2.29 3.90 11.96
N HIS A 34 2.67 2.62 11.83
CA HIS A 34 1.91 1.50 12.39
C HIS A 34 2.67 0.69 13.44
N CYS A 35 4.00 0.78 13.47
CA CYS A 35 4.84 0.05 14.41
C CYS A 35 5.44 1.01 15.46
N ASP A 36 5.63 0.48 16.66
CA ASP A 36 6.43 1.10 17.71
C ASP A 36 7.91 1.03 17.32
N ALA A 37 8.64 2.14 17.51
CA ALA A 37 10.01 2.27 17.06
C ALA A 37 11.02 1.45 17.88
N LEU A 38 10.70 1.16 19.15
CA LEU A 38 11.58 0.42 20.05
C LEU A 38 11.42 -1.11 19.89
N THR A 39 10.19 -1.57 19.73
CA THR A 39 9.85 -3.01 19.73
C THR A 39 9.51 -3.57 18.35
N GLY A 40 9.16 -2.71 17.38
CA GLY A 40 8.68 -3.14 16.05
C GLY A 40 7.26 -3.72 16.06
N LEU A 41 6.63 -3.84 17.23
CA LEU A 41 5.25 -4.32 17.37
C LEU A 41 4.25 -3.25 16.90
N ALA A 42 3.00 -3.63 16.69
CA ALA A 42 1.95 -2.67 16.37
C ALA A 42 1.87 -1.58 17.45
N ASN A 43 1.93 -0.32 17.06
CA ASN A 43 1.79 0.79 17.99
C ASN A 43 0.34 0.88 18.51
N ARG A 44 0.14 1.69 19.55
CA ARG A 44 -1.17 1.88 20.17
C ARG A 44 -2.24 2.32 19.16
N ARG A 45 -1.89 3.16 18.19
CA ARG A 45 -2.82 3.63 17.16
C ARG A 45 -3.31 2.46 16.30
N GLN A 46 -2.39 1.63 15.84
CA GLN A 46 -2.69 0.46 15.01
C GLN A 46 -3.49 -0.59 15.79
N LEU A 47 -3.15 -0.83 17.05
CA LEU A 47 -3.91 -1.73 17.92
C LEU A 47 -5.35 -1.26 18.10
N ASN A 48 -5.55 0.02 18.42
CA ASN A 48 -6.88 0.58 18.62
C ASN A 48 -7.72 0.48 17.34
N ALA A 49 -7.15 0.86 16.19
CA ALA A 49 -7.83 0.77 14.91
C ALA A 49 -8.27 -0.67 14.60
N TYR A 50 -7.39 -1.65 14.85
CA TYR A 50 -7.70 -3.06 14.71
C TYR A 50 -8.86 -3.50 15.60
N LEU A 51 -8.81 -3.16 16.89
CA LEU A 51 -9.84 -3.53 17.85
C LEU A 51 -11.19 -2.89 17.50
N THR A 52 -11.22 -1.60 17.16
CA THR A 52 -12.45 -0.91 16.71
C THR A 52 -13.05 -1.60 15.50
N ALA A 53 -12.25 -1.91 14.48
CA ALA A 53 -12.74 -2.58 13.28
C ALA A 53 -13.30 -3.98 13.60
N HIS A 54 -12.64 -4.73 14.48
CA HIS A 54 -13.08 -6.06 14.90
C HIS A 54 -14.41 -6.01 15.68
N TRP A 55 -14.55 -5.11 16.64
CA TRP A 55 -15.78 -4.96 17.41
C TRP A 55 -16.95 -4.49 16.54
N SER A 56 -16.73 -3.53 15.64
CA SER A 56 -17.76 -3.11 14.68
C SER A 56 -18.21 -4.28 13.81
N ARG A 57 -17.29 -5.12 13.33
CA ARG A 57 -17.63 -6.30 12.52
C ARG A 57 -18.50 -7.29 13.30
N LEU A 58 -18.15 -7.58 14.55
CA LEU A 58 -18.91 -8.50 15.40
C LEU A 58 -20.31 -7.95 15.68
N ALA A 59 -20.41 -6.66 16.05
CA ALA A 59 -21.69 -6.02 16.29
C ALA A 59 -22.62 -6.04 15.06
N THR A 60 -22.07 -5.89 13.85
CA THR A 60 -22.84 -6.02 12.60
C THR A 60 -23.25 -7.46 12.31
N GLN A 61 -22.42 -8.45 12.67
CA GLN A 61 -22.72 -9.87 12.48
C GLN A 61 -23.81 -10.36 13.43
N ASP A 62 -23.79 -9.90 14.68
CA ASP A 62 -24.82 -10.21 15.67
C ASP A 62 -26.20 -9.61 15.30
N ALA A 63 -26.22 -8.52 14.54
CA ALA A 63 -27.46 -7.89 14.06
C ALA A 63 -28.10 -8.61 12.85
N HIS A 64 -27.38 -9.55 12.23
CA HIS A 64 -27.85 -10.34 11.08
C HIS A 64 -28.22 -11.79 11.44
N MET A 65 -28.26 -12.12 12.73
CA MET A 65 -28.75 -13.39 13.28
C MET A 65 -30.04 -13.18 14.07
#